data_AF-A0A962RHV9-F1
#
_entry.id   AF-A0A962RHV9-F1
#
_cell.length_a   1.000
_cell.length_b   1.000
_cell.length_c   1.000
_cell.angle_alpha   90.00
_cell.angle_beta   90.00
_cell.angle_gamma   90.00
#
_symmetry.space_group_name_H-M   'P 1'
#
loop_
_entity.id
_entity.type
_entity.pdbx_description
1 polymer ?
#
loop_
_entity_poly.entity_id
_entity_poly.type
_entity_poly.pdbx_seq_one_letter_code
_entity_poly.pdbx_strand_id
1 'polypeptide(L)'
;MSSSTPVDHAITRHLLGEPLLHFLLLGALLFALDWSLQDTQPQAEDELRAVVIDDTLRAELRERFRTSTGRAPLSAELEQMVEGWLQQEILYREGLSLGLHRSDAVIRDRLSTLVRGLTLSRAQVEAPSEAELREYFEQHRDRYRRPRRYSLEHVLVGTADEHNRAEARRLL
;
A
#
# COMPACT_ATOMS: atom_id res chain seq x y z
N MET A 1 14.04 -66.64 -32.72
CA MET A 1 13.81 -67.48 -31.53
C MET A 1 13.56 -66.53 -30.36
N SER A 2 12.28 -66.29 -30.08
CA SER A 2 11.82 -65.52 -28.93
C SER A 2 11.55 -66.48 -27.77
N SER A 3 11.95 -66.10 -26.56
CA SER A 3 11.26 -66.52 -25.34
C SER A 3 11.35 -65.39 -24.33
N SER A 4 10.18 -64.83 -24.07
CA SER A 4 9.86 -63.73 -23.16
C SER A 4 10.17 -64.05 -21.71
N THR A 5 10.72 -63.08 -20.97
CA THR A 5 10.78 -63.07 -19.51
C THR A 5 9.42 -62.63 -18.94
N PRO A 6 8.77 -63.40 -18.06
CA PRO A 6 7.66 -62.90 -17.26
C PRO A 6 8.24 -62.42 -15.93
N VAL A 7 8.62 -61.15 -15.83
CA VAL A 7 8.94 -60.53 -14.54
C VAL A 7 7.66 -59.93 -13.97
N ASP A 8 7.13 -60.64 -12.98
CA ASP A 8 6.55 -60.12 -11.75
C ASP A 8 5.45 -59.05 -11.85
N HIS A 9 4.27 -59.47 -12.29
CA HIS A 9 3.00 -58.84 -11.88
C HIS A 9 2.58 -59.24 -10.44
N ALA A 10 3.34 -60.13 -9.79
CA ALA A 10 3.04 -60.65 -8.46
C ALA A 10 3.51 -59.71 -7.34
N ILE A 11 4.65 -59.02 -7.53
CA ILE A 11 5.19 -58.09 -6.54
C ILE A 11 4.33 -56.82 -6.46
N THR A 12 3.83 -56.33 -7.61
CA THR A 12 2.97 -55.14 -7.68
C THR A 12 1.64 -55.32 -6.95
N ARG A 13 1.01 -56.50 -7.03
CA ARG A 13 -0.24 -56.77 -6.29
C ARG A 13 -0.05 -56.85 -4.78
N HIS A 14 1.12 -57.28 -4.31
CA HIS A 14 1.38 -57.40 -2.87
C HIS A 14 1.66 -56.05 -2.22
N LEU A 15 2.34 -55.15 -2.95
CA LEU A 15 2.55 -53.76 -2.56
C LEU A 15 1.22 -52.99 -2.46
N LEU A 16 0.28 -53.21 -3.39
CA LEU A 16 -1.03 -52.55 -3.37
C LEU A 16 -1.94 -52.97 -2.20
N GLY A 17 -1.58 -54.01 -1.44
CA GLY A 17 -2.37 -54.49 -0.30
C GLY A 17 -1.84 -54.04 1.07
N GLU A 18 -0.68 -53.39 1.13
CA GLU A 18 -0.08 -53.03 2.42
C GLU A 18 -0.72 -51.75 3.00
N PRO A 19 -1.19 -51.78 4.26
CA PRO A 19 -1.76 -50.60 4.90
C PRO A 19 -0.75 -49.45 5.01
N LEU A 20 0.55 -49.76 5.05
CA LEU A 20 1.63 -48.78 5.04
C LEU A 20 1.67 -47.96 3.74
N LEU A 21 1.48 -48.61 2.59
CA LEU A 21 1.50 -47.94 1.28
C LEU A 21 0.29 -47.03 1.10
N HIS A 22 -0.87 -47.44 1.60
CA HIS A 22 -2.05 -46.58 1.65
C HIS A 22 -1.82 -45.37 2.55
N PHE A 23 -1.27 -45.57 3.75
CA PHE A 23 -0.93 -44.47 4.65
C PHE A 23 0.06 -43.49 4.01
N LEU A 24 1.08 -44.01 3.33
CA LEU A 24 2.09 -43.20 2.64
C LEU A 24 1.50 -42.44 1.44
N LEU A 25 0.66 -43.09 0.64
CA LEU A 25 -0.04 -42.42 -0.49
C LEU A 25 -1.02 -41.36 0.00
N LEU A 26 -1.76 -41.65 1.06
CA LEU A 26 -2.75 -40.73 1.62
C LEU A 26 -2.05 -39.54 2.30
N GLY A 27 -0.92 -39.78 2.98
CA GLY A 27 -0.03 -38.75 3.50
C GLY A 27 0.57 -37.88 2.39
N ALA A 28 1.08 -38.50 1.32
CA ALA A 28 1.63 -37.78 0.16
C ALA A 28 0.55 -36.95 -0.56
N LEU A 29 -0.67 -37.49 -0.68
CA LEU A 29 -1.81 -36.79 -1.27
C LEU A 29 -2.23 -35.59 -0.41
N LEU A 30 -2.30 -35.75 0.92
CA LEU A 30 -2.56 -34.65 1.84
C LEU A 30 -1.47 -33.56 1.75
N PHE A 31 -0.20 -33.95 1.69
CA PHE A 31 0.92 -33.01 1.51
C PHE A 31 0.86 -32.27 0.19
N ALA A 32 0.52 -32.95 -0.91
CA ALA A 32 0.38 -32.33 -2.22
C ALA A 32 -0.81 -31.38 -2.29
N LEU A 33 -1.91 -31.73 -1.61
CA LEU A 33 -3.09 -30.87 -1.51
C LEU A 33 -2.80 -29.64 -0.65
N ASP A 34 -2.15 -29.82 0.50
CA ASP A 34 -1.69 -28.75 1.38
C ASP A 34 -0.74 -27.79 0.64
N TRP A 35 0.26 -28.34 -0.06
CA TRP A 35 1.17 -27.58 -0.92
C TRP A 35 0.43 -26.80 -2.02
N SER A 36 -0.59 -27.40 -2.64
CA SER A 36 -1.35 -26.76 -3.72
C SER A 36 -2.31 -25.67 -3.22
N LEU A 37 -2.76 -25.76 -1.95
CA LEU A 37 -3.63 -24.77 -1.32
C LEU A 37 -2.83 -23.65 -0.65
N GLN A 38 -1.55 -23.90 -0.33
CA GLN A 38 -0.62 -22.90 0.18
C GLN A 38 -0.08 -22.04 -0.97
N ASP A 39 -0.84 -21.00 -1.29
CA ASP A 39 -0.32 -19.86 -2.04
C ASP A 39 0.73 -19.14 -1.17
N THR A 40 1.99 -19.54 -1.32
CA THR A 40 3.21 -18.86 -0.86
C THR A 40 3.13 -18.22 0.54
N GLN A 41 3.30 -19.01 1.60
CA GLN A 41 3.79 -18.45 2.87
C GLN A 41 4.99 -19.28 3.36
N PRO A 42 6.16 -19.14 2.71
CA PRO A 42 7.38 -19.76 3.21
C PRO A 42 7.77 -19.09 4.52
N GLN A 43 7.99 -19.88 5.57
CA GLN A 43 8.97 -19.61 6.64
C GLN A 43 8.88 -18.30 7.43
N ALA A 44 7.76 -17.56 7.37
CA ALA A 44 7.61 -16.32 8.13
C ALA A 44 7.63 -16.56 9.65
N GLU A 45 7.23 -17.73 10.15
CA GLU A 45 7.14 -17.94 11.60
C GLU A 45 8.49 -17.98 12.33
N ASP A 46 9.59 -18.37 11.66
CA ASP A 46 10.91 -18.50 12.30
C ASP A 46 11.77 -17.23 12.14
N GLU A 47 11.69 -16.53 11.00
CA GLU A 47 12.37 -15.23 10.81
C GLU A 47 11.73 -14.09 11.62
N LEU A 48 10.43 -14.18 11.93
CA LEU A 48 9.75 -13.15 12.70
C LEU A 48 10.11 -13.17 14.21
N ARG A 49 10.75 -14.22 14.74
CA ARG A 49 10.99 -14.39 16.19
C ARG A 49 12.24 -13.72 16.74
N ALA A 50 13.28 -13.51 15.93
CA ALA A 50 14.51 -12.86 16.38
C ALA A 50 14.56 -11.40 15.88
N VAL A 51 14.39 -10.44 16.78
CA VAL A 51 14.70 -9.02 16.51
C VAL A 51 16.14 -8.78 16.92
N VAL A 52 17.03 -8.62 15.95
CA VAL A 52 18.45 -8.34 16.18
C VAL A 52 18.65 -6.83 16.20
N ILE A 53 19.14 -6.29 17.30
CA ILE A 53 19.57 -4.89 17.42
C ILE A 53 21.07 -4.86 17.13
N ASP A 54 21.44 -4.37 15.96
CA ASP A 54 22.83 -4.23 15.52
C ASP A 54 23.37 -2.79 15.65
N ASP A 55 24.68 -2.65 15.46
CA ASP A 55 25.36 -1.36 15.56
C ASP A 55 24.93 -0.39 14.44
N THR A 56 24.50 -0.92 13.29
CA THR A 56 23.99 -0.12 12.16
C THR A 56 22.65 0.53 12.50
N LEU A 57 21.70 -0.20 13.12
CA LEU A 57 20.46 0.38 13.62
C LEU A 57 20.74 1.47 14.66
N ARG A 58 21.64 1.20 15.62
CA ARG A 58 22.04 2.20 16.63
C ARG A 58 22.66 3.44 15.97
N ALA A 59 23.43 3.28 14.90
CA ALA A 59 23.98 4.41 14.13
C ALA A 59 22.89 5.20 13.38
N GLU A 60 21.93 4.51 12.77
CA GLU A 60 20.78 5.15 12.09
C GLU A 60 19.95 5.98 13.08
N LEU A 61 19.63 5.43 14.26
CA LEU A 61 18.87 6.14 15.28
C LEU A 61 19.61 7.40 15.77
N ARG A 62 20.93 7.32 15.95
CA ARG A 62 21.76 8.50 16.27
C ARG A 62 21.68 9.55 15.18
N GLU A 63 21.78 9.15 13.92
CA GLU A 63 21.74 10.08 12.79
C GLU A 63 20.36 10.74 12.65
N ARG A 64 19.29 9.96 12.84
CA ARG A 64 17.93 10.47 12.85
C ARG A 64 17.72 11.52 13.94
N PHE A 65 18.20 11.25 15.16
CA PHE A 65 18.14 12.19 16.28
C PHE A 65 18.96 13.46 16.00
N ARG A 66 20.16 13.31 15.41
CA ARG A 66 21.01 14.44 15.04
C ARG A 66 20.35 15.31 13.98
N THR A 67 19.68 14.72 13.02
CA THR A 67 18.95 15.43 11.96
C THR A 67 17.77 16.23 12.53
N SER A 68 17.05 15.71 13.52
CA SER A 68 15.94 16.42 14.15
C SER A 68 16.36 17.46 15.18
N THR A 69 17.38 17.17 15.98
CA THR A 69 17.72 17.91 17.21
C THR A 69 19.03 18.70 17.10
N GLY A 70 19.83 18.48 16.05
CA GLY A 70 21.09 19.19 15.80
C GLY A 70 22.27 18.75 16.68
N ARG A 71 22.10 17.75 17.56
CA ARG A 71 23.14 17.22 18.45
C ARG A 71 23.09 15.70 18.52
N ALA A 72 24.14 15.08 19.04
CA ALA A 72 24.12 13.65 19.34
C ALA A 72 23.16 13.34 20.51
N PRO A 73 22.49 12.17 20.50
CA PRO A 73 21.69 11.73 21.63
C PRO A 73 22.58 11.33 22.82
N LEU A 74 22.08 11.56 24.02
CA LEU A 74 22.63 10.99 25.24
C LEU A 74 22.40 9.47 25.25
N SER A 75 23.17 8.72 26.03
CA SER A 75 23.02 7.26 26.15
C SER A 75 21.59 6.86 26.55
N ALA A 76 21.01 7.53 27.54
CA ALA A 76 19.63 7.26 27.96
C ALA A 76 18.59 7.56 26.86
N GLU A 77 18.77 8.65 26.10
CA GLU A 77 17.89 9.00 24.98
C GLU A 77 17.97 7.97 23.86
N LEU A 78 19.18 7.50 23.56
CA LEU A 78 19.39 6.47 22.54
C LEU A 78 18.74 5.15 22.94
N GLU A 79 18.87 4.71 24.19
CA GLU A 79 18.21 3.48 24.66
C GLU A 79 16.69 3.61 24.62
N GLN A 80 16.11 4.78 24.92
CA GLN A 80 14.68 5.02 24.74
C GLN A 80 14.24 4.91 23.27
N MET A 81 15.04 5.40 22.33
CA MET A 81 14.76 5.26 20.91
C MET A 81 14.84 3.81 20.44
N VAL A 82 15.82 3.05 20.95
CA VAL A 82 15.97 1.62 20.66
C VAL A 82 14.76 0.85 21.17
N GLU A 83 14.32 1.10 22.41
CA GLU A 83 13.14 0.46 22.98
C GLU A 83 11.87 0.79 22.18
N GLY A 84 11.66 2.06 21.84
CA GLY A 84 10.52 2.46 21.02
C GLY A 84 10.52 1.81 19.63
N TRP A 85 11.69 1.70 19.00
CA TRP A 85 11.84 1.00 17.73
C TRP A 85 11.56 -0.50 17.88
N LEU A 86 12.08 -1.14 18.93
CA LEU A 86 11.88 -2.56 19.21
C LEU A 86 10.39 -2.89 19.39
N GLN A 87 9.68 -2.09 20.18
CA GLN A 87 8.23 -2.24 20.38
C GLN A 87 7.46 -2.11 19.06
N GLN A 88 7.83 -1.14 18.24
CA GLN A 88 7.22 -0.96 16.92
C GLN A 88 7.49 -2.15 16.00
N GLU A 89 8.71 -2.69 16.00
CA GLU A 89 9.08 -3.84 15.18
C GLU A 89 8.32 -5.11 15.63
N ILE A 90 8.20 -5.34 16.94
CA ILE A 90 7.40 -6.45 17.48
C ILE A 90 5.94 -6.36 17.00
N LEU A 91 5.31 -5.19 17.14
CA LEU A 91 3.93 -4.99 16.70
C LEU A 91 3.77 -5.10 15.18
N TYR A 92 4.74 -4.62 14.41
CA TYR A 92 4.74 -4.73 12.96
C TYR A 92 4.75 -6.20 12.53
N ARG A 93 5.65 -7.01 13.12
CA ARG A 93 5.75 -8.44 12.84
C ARG A 93 4.50 -9.21 13.26
N GLU A 94 3.88 -8.85 14.38
CA GLU A 94 2.60 -9.41 14.79
C GLU A 94 1.47 -9.02 13.82
N GLY A 95 1.46 -7.79 13.31
CA GLY A 95 0.53 -7.40 12.26
C GLY A 95 0.69 -8.20 10.96
N LEU A 96 1.92 -8.63 10.64
CA LEU A 96 2.20 -9.52 9.52
C LEU A 96 1.73 -10.95 9.79
N SER A 97 1.99 -11.49 10.99
CA SER A 97 1.56 -12.84 11.39
C SER A 97 0.03 -12.98 11.35
N LEU A 98 -0.68 -11.95 11.81
CA LEU A 98 -2.14 -11.84 11.75
C LEU A 98 -2.68 -11.57 10.33
N GLY A 99 -1.80 -11.34 9.34
CA GLY A 99 -2.20 -11.11 7.96
C GLY A 99 -2.92 -9.78 7.70
N LEU A 100 -2.80 -8.79 8.60
CA LEU A 100 -3.55 -7.52 8.51
C LEU A 100 -3.24 -6.76 7.22
N HIS A 101 -2.01 -6.86 6.71
CA HIS A 101 -1.60 -6.30 5.42
C HIS A 101 -2.38 -6.84 4.21
N ARG A 102 -3.04 -8.00 4.32
CA ARG A 102 -3.85 -8.62 3.25
C ARG A 102 -5.34 -8.34 3.44
N SER A 103 -5.83 -8.43 4.67
CA SER A 103 -7.26 -8.42 5.00
C SER A 103 -7.82 -7.03 5.33
N ASP A 104 -6.98 -6.10 5.80
CA ASP A 104 -7.44 -4.78 6.23
C ASP A 104 -7.46 -3.75 5.09
N ALA A 105 -8.62 -3.12 4.89
CA ALA A 105 -8.83 -2.15 3.83
C ALA A 105 -8.03 -0.85 4.03
N VAL A 106 -7.85 -0.41 5.28
CA VAL A 106 -7.10 0.81 5.62
C VAL A 106 -5.62 0.60 5.34
N ILE A 107 -5.06 -0.55 5.72
CA ILE A 107 -3.66 -0.87 5.43
C ILE A 107 -3.43 -0.96 3.92
N ARG A 108 -4.32 -1.61 3.18
CA ARG A 108 -4.24 -1.72 1.72
C ARG A 108 -4.27 -0.34 1.04
N ASP A 109 -5.18 0.54 1.44
CA ASP A 109 -5.28 1.88 0.87
C ASP A 109 -4.05 2.73 1.21
N ARG A 110 -3.53 2.62 2.43
CA ARG A 110 -2.30 3.30 2.84
C ARG A 110 -1.10 2.88 1.99
N LEU A 111 -0.92 1.58 1.75
CA LEU A 111 0.15 1.07 0.91
C LEU A 111 0.03 1.56 -0.54
N SER A 112 -1.18 1.54 -1.11
CA SER A 112 -1.46 2.09 -2.44
C SER A 112 -1.08 3.57 -2.54
N THR A 113 -1.43 4.36 -1.52
CA THR A 113 -1.09 5.78 -1.44
C THR A 113 0.42 6.02 -1.36
N LEU A 114 1.14 5.23 -0.55
CA LEU A 114 2.60 5.33 -0.44
C LEU A 114 3.31 5.01 -1.76
N VAL A 115 2.91 3.93 -2.44
CA VAL A 115 3.48 3.55 -3.74
C VAL A 115 3.24 4.65 -4.78
N ARG A 116 2.01 5.17 -4.86
CA ARG A 116 1.68 6.29 -5.76
C ARG A 116 2.56 7.51 -5.50
N GLY A 117 2.77 7.86 -4.23
CA GLY A 117 3.65 8.95 -3.84
C GLY A 117 5.09 8.76 -4.30
N LEU A 118 5.65 7.55 -4.11
CA LEU A 118 7.00 7.21 -4.56
C LEU A 118 7.15 7.25 -6.09
N THR A 119 6.14 6.80 -6.82
CA THR A 119 6.13 6.89 -8.29
C THR A 119 6.17 8.35 -8.74
N LEU A 120 5.36 9.21 -8.12
CA LEU A 120 5.33 10.64 -8.44
C LEU A 120 6.62 11.36 -8.05
N SER A 121 7.26 11.00 -6.93
CA SER A 121 8.53 11.62 -6.54
C SER A 121 9.72 11.18 -7.40
N ARG A 122 9.68 9.97 -7.97
CA ARG A 122 10.69 9.46 -8.90
C ARG A 122 10.51 9.97 -10.32
N ALA A 123 9.30 10.39 -10.68
CA ALA A 123 9.08 11.11 -11.91
C ALA A 123 9.77 12.47 -11.81
N GLN A 124 11.06 12.51 -12.17
CA GLN A 124 11.76 13.74 -12.51
C GLN A 124 11.15 14.25 -13.81
N VAL A 125 9.95 14.84 -13.72
CA VAL A 125 9.44 15.67 -14.79
C VAL A 125 10.31 16.92 -14.74
N GLU A 126 11.16 17.10 -15.75
CA GLU A 126 11.91 18.34 -15.90
C GLU A 126 10.93 19.49 -15.85
N ALA A 127 11.16 20.42 -14.92
CA ALA A 127 10.26 21.55 -14.76
C ALA A 127 10.25 22.32 -16.09
N PRO A 128 9.06 22.61 -16.65
CA PRO A 128 8.98 23.36 -17.90
C PRO A 128 9.72 24.70 -17.75
N SER A 129 10.45 25.06 -18.80
CA SER A 129 11.16 26.33 -18.87
C SER A 129 10.19 27.52 -18.79
N GLU A 130 10.70 28.69 -18.42
CA GLU A 130 9.89 29.91 -18.39
C GLU A 130 9.28 30.25 -19.76
N ALA A 131 9.97 29.89 -20.85
CA ALA A 131 9.48 30.08 -22.21
C ALA A 131 8.27 29.19 -22.51
N GLU A 132 8.33 27.90 -22.17
CA GLU A 132 7.22 26.96 -22.33
C GLU A 132 6.01 27.36 -21.47
N LEU A 133 6.27 27.81 -20.23
CA LEU A 133 5.21 28.32 -19.35
C LEU A 133 4.53 29.56 -19.93
N ARG A 134 5.30 30.49 -20.51
CA ARG A 134 4.77 31.71 -21.13
C ARG A 134 3.95 31.38 -22.38
N GLU A 135 4.46 30.51 -23.24
CA GLU A 135 3.74 30.06 -24.42
C GLU A 135 2.43 29.36 -24.05
N TYR A 136 2.47 28.44 -23.07
CA TYR A 136 1.28 27.76 -22.58
C TYR A 136 0.25 28.75 -22.00
N PHE A 137 0.71 29.72 -21.20
CA PHE A 137 -0.15 30.74 -20.61
C PHE A 137 -0.87 31.57 -21.69
N GLU A 138 -0.15 32.04 -22.71
CA GLU A 138 -0.75 32.84 -23.79
C GLU A 138 -1.77 32.01 -24.58
N GLN A 139 -1.46 30.74 -24.86
CA GLN A 139 -2.40 29.82 -25.53
C GLN A 139 -3.67 29.53 -24.72
N HIS A 140 -3.60 29.59 -23.38
CA HIS A 140 -4.70 29.21 -22.48
C HIS A 140 -5.21 30.37 -21.62
N ARG A 141 -4.98 31.62 -22.05
CA ARG A 141 -5.21 32.83 -21.26
C ARG A 141 -6.63 32.93 -20.67
N ASP A 142 -7.63 32.45 -21.40
CA ASP A 142 -9.03 32.47 -20.97
C ASP A 142 -9.29 31.58 -19.75
N ARG A 143 -8.52 30.51 -19.55
CA ARG A 143 -8.63 29.59 -18.40
C ARG A 143 -8.16 30.22 -17.09
N TYR A 144 -7.32 31.25 -17.18
CA TYR A 144 -6.75 31.98 -16.04
C TYR A 144 -7.43 33.32 -15.77
N ARG A 145 -8.45 33.67 -16.56
CA ARG A 145 -9.27 34.87 -16.30
C ARG A 145 -10.25 34.58 -15.18
N ARG A 146 -10.34 35.52 -14.23
CA ARG A 146 -11.48 35.53 -13.29
C ARG A 146 -12.74 35.88 -14.08
N PRO A 147 -13.82 35.09 -13.97
CA PRO A 147 -15.07 35.45 -14.62
C PRO A 147 -15.53 36.82 -14.11
N ARG A 148 -16.17 37.59 -15.00
CA ARG A 148 -16.75 38.88 -14.62
C ARG A 148 -17.77 38.63 -13.51
N ARG A 149 -17.58 39.31 -12.39
CA ARG A 149 -18.57 39.34 -11.31
C ARG A 149 -19.55 40.46 -11.60
N TYR A 150 -20.83 40.16 -11.52
CA TYR A 150 -21.90 41.14 -11.67
C TYR A 150 -22.58 41.29 -10.32
N SER A 151 -22.87 42.53 -9.93
CA SER A 151 -23.80 42.82 -8.85
C SER A 151 -25.15 43.12 -9.49
N LEU A 152 -26.18 42.39 -9.09
CA LEU A 152 -27.54 42.53 -9.60
C LEU A 152 -28.44 42.88 -8.43
N GLU A 153 -29.25 43.92 -8.62
CA GLU A 153 -30.33 44.26 -7.72
C GLU A 153 -31.64 43.96 -8.42
N HIS A 154 -32.52 43.20 -7.77
CA HIS A 154 -33.80 42.80 -8.32
C HIS A 154 -34.91 43.27 -7.39
N VAL A 155 -35.73 44.18 -7.89
CA VAL A 155 -36.97 44.60 -7.24
C VAL A 155 -38.11 43.78 -7.81
N LEU A 156 -38.71 42.93 -6.97
CA LEU A 156 -39.83 42.08 -7.35
C LEU A 156 -41.13 42.84 -7.12
N VAL A 157 -41.75 43.28 -8.20
CA VAL A 157 -43.09 43.88 -8.20
C VAL A 157 -44.09 42.86 -8.74
N GLY A 158 -45.33 42.89 -8.24
CA GLY A 158 -46.36 41.86 -8.49
C GLY A 158 -46.78 41.69 -9.95
N THR A 159 -48.02 42.03 -10.30
CA THR A 159 -48.48 41.95 -11.69
C THR A 159 -47.78 42.99 -12.55
N ALA A 160 -47.50 42.68 -13.82
CA ALA A 160 -46.89 43.60 -14.78
C ALA A 160 -47.87 44.68 -15.28
N ASP A 161 -48.54 45.35 -14.35
CA ASP A 161 -49.38 46.51 -14.60
C ASP A 161 -48.57 47.82 -14.51
N GLU A 162 -49.18 48.89 -14.98
CA GLU A 162 -48.54 50.20 -15.11
C GLU A 162 -48.21 50.83 -13.74
N HIS A 163 -48.98 50.49 -12.71
CA HIS A 163 -48.78 50.95 -11.33
C HIS A 163 -47.51 50.31 -10.72
N ASN A 164 -47.42 48.99 -10.77
CA ASN A 164 -46.29 48.21 -10.27
C ASN A 164 -45.01 48.50 -11.06
N ARG A 165 -45.12 48.78 -12.37
CA ARG A 165 -43.97 49.23 -13.19
C ARG A 165 -43.48 50.62 -12.82
N ALA A 166 -44.38 51.54 -12.44
CA ALA A 166 -43.99 52.86 -11.96
C ALA A 166 -43.35 52.80 -10.56
N GLU A 167 -43.82 51.90 -9.70
CA GLU A 167 -43.26 51.65 -8.37
C GLU A 167 -41.86 51.02 -8.44
N ALA A 168 -41.67 50.01 -9.29
CA ALA A 168 -40.35 49.40 -9.51
C ALA A 168 -39.29 50.42 -9.98
N ARG A 169 -39.67 51.40 -10.81
CA ARG A 169 -38.77 52.46 -11.29
C ARG A 169 -38.39 53.49 -10.22
N ARG A 170 -39.16 53.58 -9.11
CA ARG A 170 -38.83 54.44 -7.97
C ARG A 170 -37.89 53.79 -6.96
N LEU A 171 -37.81 52.46 -6.97
CA LEU A 171 -37.02 51.65 -6.04
C LEU A 171 -35.63 51.30 -6.58
N LEU A 172 -35.32 51.70 -7.82
CA LEU A 172 -34.01 51.65 -8.48
C LEU A 172 -33.44 53.07 -8.60
#